data_AF-A0AAW8PUV7-F1
#
_entry.id   AF-A0AAW8PUV7-F1
#
_cell.length_a   1.000
_cell.length_b   1.000
_cell.length_c   1.000
_cell.angle_alpha   90.00
_cell.angle_beta   90.00
_cell.angle_gamma   90.00
#
_symmetry.space_group_name_H-M   'P 1'
#
loop_
_entity.id
_entity.type
_entity.pdbx_description
1 polymer ?
#
loop_
_entity_poly.entity_id
_entity_poly.type
_entity_poly.pdbx_seq_one_letter_code
_entity_poly.pdbx_strand_id
1 'polypeptide(L)'
;MHNSTGRYVLGMEVMTPTGMNLDIATSVANADLARFDQVVGEDGIERFTFAKIEYTKESDLFEKTCELTANLLDSLLTQLPRSLKPIPLLIAVPTTISLVKMQEWLGESDYSDFLSVVEAVHASGPSFVLQAMKSLDKYDAMMCISVDSMVNRIQELIDDTMVMSTNNPWGVIPSEGGAGLILCRRNTVETLKLKPLAQLGYIDTELNTSDRRGMYRLVQRASKKLTAFGEVYSDMTNLRAHSEDYGFALGAKAERFINPEQPLLINELWGTMGSCSSLALGAFAVKNHHFNQPVTLLMFDFGGDKALLQLLAC
;
A
#
# COMPACT_ATOMS: atom_id res chain seq x y z
N MET A 1 -7.18 7.39 25.17
CA MET A 1 -6.19 6.30 25.34
C MET A 1 -5.83 5.84 23.94
N HIS A 2 -4.60 5.86 23.42
CA HIS A 2 -3.26 5.90 23.99
C HIS A 2 -2.42 7.06 23.39
N ASN A 3 -1.42 7.50 24.17
CA ASN A 3 -0.34 8.39 23.75
C ASN A 3 0.24 7.92 22.40
N SER A 4 0.34 8.85 21.43
CA SER A 4 1.16 8.68 20.24
C SER A 4 2.62 8.48 20.68
N THR A 5 3.02 7.22 20.82
CA THR A 5 4.42 6.86 20.70
C THR A 5 4.78 7.19 19.26
N GLY A 6 5.67 8.16 19.03
CA GLY A 6 6.07 8.54 17.68
C GLY A 6 6.51 7.30 16.91
N ARG A 7 5.98 7.12 15.69
CA ARG A 7 6.33 6.03 14.79
C ARG A 7 6.91 6.65 13.53
N TYR A 8 7.91 6.00 12.96
CA TYR A 8 8.68 6.55 11.85
C TYR A 8 8.88 5.50 10.78
N VAL A 9 9.01 5.96 9.53
CA VAL A 9 9.45 5.17 8.39
C VAL A 9 10.96 5.35 8.25
N LEU A 10 11.73 4.26 8.27
CA LEU A 10 13.18 4.27 8.09
C LEU A 10 13.61 3.89 6.68
N GLY A 11 12.81 3.08 6.00
CA GLY A 11 13.09 2.56 4.68
C GLY A 11 11.80 2.12 4.02
N MET A 12 11.81 2.06 2.70
CA MET A 12 10.65 1.73 1.89
C MET A 12 11.07 1.20 0.53
N GLU A 13 10.24 0.36 -0.06
CA GLU A 13 10.40 -0.08 -1.44
C GLU A 13 9.04 -0.43 -2.05
N VAL A 14 8.91 -0.25 -3.36
CA VAL A 14 7.73 -0.66 -4.13
C VAL A 14 8.17 -1.30 -5.44
N MET A 15 7.53 -2.43 -5.75
CA MET A 15 7.63 -3.12 -7.03
C MET A 15 6.28 -3.07 -7.73
N THR A 16 6.28 -2.68 -9.00
CA THR A 16 5.08 -2.42 -9.79
C THR A 16 5.29 -2.89 -11.23
N PRO A 17 4.25 -2.97 -12.07
CA PRO A 17 4.40 -3.28 -13.50
C PRO A 17 5.41 -2.37 -14.22
N THR A 18 5.54 -1.12 -13.76
CA THR A 18 6.39 -0.09 -14.36
C THR A 18 7.83 -0.07 -13.82
N GLY A 19 8.17 -0.87 -12.81
CA GLY A 19 9.53 -0.89 -12.29
C GLY A 19 9.74 -1.73 -11.03
N MET A 20 10.97 -2.25 -10.92
CA MET A 20 11.45 -3.09 -9.82
C MET A 20 11.82 -2.35 -8.53
N ASN A 21 11.79 -1.02 -8.55
CA ASN A 21 11.97 -0.17 -7.37
C ASN A 21 11.16 1.12 -7.56
N LEU A 22 10.92 1.83 -6.46
CA LEU A 22 10.04 2.99 -6.42
C LEU A 22 10.49 4.13 -7.34
N ASP A 23 11.80 4.34 -7.51
CA ASP A 23 12.34 5.39 -8.39
C ASP A 23 12.01 5.13 -9.86
N ILE A 24 12.30 3.91 -10.33
CA ILE A 24 12.00 3.50 -11.70
C ILE A 24 10.49 3.45 -11.91
N ALA A 25 9.76 2.83 -10.98
CA ALA A 25 8.30 2.70 -11.06
C ALA A 25 7.61 4.07 -11.19
N THR A 26 8.04 5.06 -10.40
CA THR A 26 7.48 6.41 -10.46
C THR A 26 7.87 7.12 -11.77
N SER A 27 9.13 7.02 -12.17
CA SER A 27 9.64 7.72 -13.37
C SER A 27 9.01 7.18 -14.65
N VAL A 28 8.90 5.85 -14.78
CA VAL A 28 8.27 5.19 -15.93
C VAL A 28 6.77 5.46 -15.97
N ALA A 29 6.09 5.40 -14.81
CA ALA A 29 4.66 5.70 -14.75
C ALA A 29 4.37 7.16 -15.16
N ASN A 30 5.19 8.12 -14.72
CA ASN A 30 5.03 9.53 -15.09
C ASN A 30 5.40 9.84 -16.56
N ALA A 31 6.20 8.99 -17.20
CA ALA A 31 6.52 9.12 -18.62
C ALA A 31 5.37 8.66 -19.55
N ASP A 32 4.32 8.05 -18.98
CA ASP A 32 3.13 7.57 -19.68
C ASP A 32 3.42 6.59 -20.84
N LEU A 33 4.43 5.73 -20.66
CA LEU A 33 4.83 4.75 -21.66
C LEU A 33 4.07 3.44 -21.46
N ALA A 34 3.03 3.20 -22.28
CA ALA A 34 2.34 1.91 -22.44
C ALA A 34 2.12 1.14 -21.12
N ARG A 35 1.55 1.81 -20.12
CA ARG A 35 1.47 1.33 -18.73
C ARG A 35 0.51 0.16 -18.50
N PHE A 36 -0.46 0.01 -19.40
CA PHE A 36 -1.58 -0.91 -19.26
C PHE A 36 -1.78 -1.74 -20.51
N ASP A 37 -1.97 -3.04 -20.30
CA ASP A 37 -2.27 -4.03 -21.32
C ASP A 37 -3.76 -4.28 -21.44
N GLN A 38 -4.15 -4.99 -22.50
CA GLN A 38 -5.53 -5.38 -22.77
C GLN A 38 -5.64 -6.88 -22.99
N VAL A 39 -6.62 -7.52 -22.34
CA VAL A 39 -7.05 -8.88 -22.65
C VAL A 39 -8.39 -8.83 -23.37
N VAL A 40 -8.54 -9.62 -24.42
CA VAL A 40 -9.78 -9.68 -25.23
C VAL A 40 -10.76 -10.65 -24.57
N GLY A 41 -12.01 -10.23 -24.43
CA GLY A 41 -13.10 -11.05 -23.91
C GLY A 41 -13.47 -12.21 -24.84
N GLU A 42 -14.28 -13.14 -24.34
CA GLU A 42 -14.73 -14.31 -25.11
C GLU A 42 -15.52 -13.93 -26.38
N ASP A 43 -16.17 -12.77 -26.37
CA ASP A 43 -16.92 -12.24 -27.51
C ASP A 43 -16.03 -11.68 -28.64
N GLY A 44 -14.71 -11.55 -28.39
CA GLY A 44 -13.75 -10.98 -29.33
C GLY A 44 -13.85 -9.46 -29.51
N ILE A 45 -14.73 -8.78 -28.78
CA ILE A 45 -15.04 -7.36 -28.93
C ILE A 45 -14.65 -6.59 -27.68
N GLU A 46 -15.03 -7.10 -26.50
CA GLU A 46 -14.71 -6.44 -25.25
C GLU A 46 -13.21 -6.56 -24.94
N ARG A 47 -12.65 -5.48 -24.42
CA ARG A 47 -11.24 -5.41 -24.02
C ARG A 47 -11.15 -4.96 -22.58
N PHE A 48 -10.47 -5.74 -21.77
CA PHE A 48 -10.31 -5.51 -20.35
C PHE A 48 -8.90 -5.03 -20.06
N THR A 49 -8.78 -3.91 -19.37
CA THR A 49 -7.50 -3.24 -19.10
C THR A 49 -6.88 -3.78 -17.81
N PHE A 50 -5.59 -4.11 -17.83
CA PHE A 50 -4.84 -4.60 -16.66
C PHE A 50 -3.38 -4.12 -16.68
N ALA A 51 -2.66 -4.32 -15.57
CA ALA A 51 -1.24 -4.00 -15.45
C ALA A 51 -0.48 -5.19 -14.86
N LYS A 52 0.53 -5.72 -15.57
CA LYS A 52 1.27 -6.92 -15.15
C LYS A 52 2.77 -6.64 -15.08
N ILE A 53 3.42 -7.16 -14.05
CA ILE A 53 4.87 -7.28 -13.95
C ILE A 53 5.34 -8.34 -14.95
N GLU A 54 6.09 -7.88 -15.95
CA GLU A 54 6.68 -8.73 -17.01
C GLU A 54 8.14 -9.12 -16.73
N TYR A 55 8.80 -8.45 -15.79
CA TYR A 55 10.22 -8.68 -15.50
C TYR A 55 10.47 -9.80 -14.47
N THR A 56 9.41 -10.44 -13.95
CA THR A 56 9.49 -11.66 -13.12
C THR A 56 9.56 -12.89 -14.00
N LYS A 57 10.31 -13.90 -13.58
CA LYS A 57 10.45 -15.16 -14.35
C LYS A 57 9.30 -16.13 -14.09
N GLU A 58 8.71 -16.04 -12.90
CA GLU A 58 7.75 -17.02 -12.42
C GLU A 58 6.31 -16.72 -12.86
N SER A 59 5.60 -17.75 -13.29
CA SER A 59 4.19 -17.69 -13.69
C SER A 59 3.24 -18.23 -12.63
N ASP A 60 3.71 -19.14 -11.78
CA ASP A 60 2.96 -19.61 -10.61
C ASP A 60 2.83 -18.50 -9.57
N LEU A 61 1.64 -18.38 -8.97
CA LEU A 61 1.35 -17.30 -8.03
C LEU A 61 2.23 -17.34 -6.78
N PHE A 62 2.51 -18.55 -6.28
CA PHE A 62 3.35 -18.70 -5.08
C PHE A 62 4.79 -18.34 -5.39
N GLU A 63 5.37 -18.92 -6.44
CA GLU A 63 6.75 -18.64 -6.83
C GLU A 63 6.97 -17.16 -7.17
N LYS A 64 6.00 -16.52 -7.85
CA LYS A 64 6.02 -15.09 -8.10
C LYS A 64 5.94 -14.26 -6.83
N THR A 65 5.13 -14.68 -5.85
CA THR A 65 5.04 -14.01 -4.54
C THR A 65 6.37 -14.12 -3.79
N CYS A 66 7.04 -15.27 -3.86
CA CYS A 66 8.38 -15.47 -3.31
C CYS A 66 9.42 -14.57 -4.01
N GLU A 67 9.42 -14.51 -5.35
CA GLU A 67 10.32 -13.66 -6.13
C GLU A 67 10.14 -12.16 -5.78
N LEU A 68 8.90 -11.68 -5.72
CA LEU A 68 8.62 -10.29 -5.32
C LEU A 68 9.02 -10.02 -3.86
N THR A 69 8.77 -10.97 -2.96
CA THR A 69 9.16 -10.85 -1.55
C THR A 69 10.68 -10.80 -1.39
N ALA A 70 11.41 -11.66 -2.10
CA ALA A 70 12.87 -11.70 -2.07
C ALA A 70 13.48 -10.36 -2.54
N ASN A 71 13.01 -9.83 -3.67
CA ASN A 71 13.45 -8.53 -4.19
C ASN A 71 13.16 -7.37 -3.23
N LEU A 72 11.98 -7.37 -2.58
CA LEU A 72 11.65 -6.38 -1.55
C LEU A 72 12.56 -6.54 -0.32
N LEU A 73 12.80 -7.76 0.13
CA LEU A 73 13.71 -8.04 1.25
C LEU A 73 15.12 -7.57 0.95
N ASP A 74 15.67 -7.83 -0.23
CA ASP A 74 17.00 -7.38 -0.64
C ASP A 74 17.15 -5.86 -0.54
N SER A 75 16.17 -5.11 -1.07
CA SER A 75 16.18 -3.64 -0.99
C SER A 75 16.03 -3.15 0.46
N LEU A 76 15.04 -3.66 1.20
CA LEU A 76 14.75 -3.20 2.56
C LEU A 76 15.88 -3.56 3.53
N LEU A 77 16.47 -4.76 3.43
CA LEU A 77 17.60 -5.18 4.26
C LEU A 77 18.87 -4.38 3.96
N THR A 78 19.01 -3.82 2.76
CA THR A 78 20.10 -2.90 2.40
C THR A 78 19.91 -1.53 3.06
N GLN A 79 18.67 -1.04 3.12
CA GLN A 79 18.31 0.21 3.80
C GLN A 79 18.36 0.10 5.34
N LEU A 80 18.23 -1.12 5.89
CA LEU A 80 18.16 -1.36 7.32
C LEU A 80 19.52 -1.18 8.03
N PRO A 81 19.61 -0.31 9.07
CA PRO A 81 20.80 -0.21 9.91
C PRO A 81 21.18 -1.55 10.55
N ARG A 82 22.48 -1.87 10.56
CA ARG A 82 22.99 -3.14 11.13
C ARG A 82 22.58 -3.38 12.58
N SER A 83 22.42 -2.30 13.37
CA SER A 83 21.99 -2.37 14.77
C SER A 83 20.57 -2.86 14.98
N LEU A 84 19.75 -2.91 13.92
CA LEU A 84 18.36 -3.38 13.96
C LEU A 84 18.19 -4.80 13.40
N LYS A 85 19.28 -5.46 12.97
CA LYS A 85 19.27 -6.86 12.51
C LYS A 85 19.53 -7.81 13.70
N PRO A 86 18.83 -8.94 13.81
CA PRO A 86 17.70 -9.39 12.95
C PRO A 86 16.39 -8.66 13.28
N ILE A 87 15.56 -8.38 12.26
CA ILE A 87 14.33 -7.58 12.39
C ILE A 87 13.07 -8.46 12.30
N PRO A 88 12.00 -8.18 13.08
CA PRO A 88 10.70 -8.82 12.90
C PRO A 88 10.10 -8.47 11.53
N LEU A 89 9.50 -9.45 10.84
CA LEU A 89 8.80 -9.30 9.58
C LEU A 89 7.32 -9.64 9.76
N LEU A 90 6.46 -8.71 9.37
CA LEU A 90 5.04 -8.93 9.14
C LEU A 90 4.80 -8.91 7.63
N ILE A 91 4.26 -9.98 7.07
CA ILE A 91 4.04 -10.12 5.62
C ILE A 91 2.59 -10.46 5.29
N ALA A 92 1.99 -9.68 4.38
CA ALA A 92 0.70 -9.98 3.78
C ALA A 92 0.89 -10.57 2.38
N VAL A 93 0.21 -11.69 2.12
CA VAL A 93 0.23 -12.42 0.84
C VAL A 93 -1.20 -12.68 0.36
N PRO A 94 -1.41 -12.94 -0.96
CA PRO A 94 -2.71 -13.29 -1.51
C PRO A 94 -3.43 -14.37 -0.69
N THR A 95 -4.75 -14.27 -0.58
CA THR A 95 -5.60 -15.18 0.21
C THR A 95 -5.57 -16.63 -0.28
N THR A 96 -5.15 -16.85 -1.52
CA THR A 96 -4.99 -18.18 -2.15
C THR A 96 -3.68 -18.86 -1.78
N ILE A 97 -2.71 -18.16 -1.20
CA ILE A 97 -1.42 -18.70 -0.78
C ILE A 97 -1.50 -19.21 0.66
N SER A 98 -0.91 -20.38 0.94
CA SER A 98 -0.81 -20.88 2.31
C SER A 98 0.18 -20.03 3.14
N LEU A 99 -0.30 -19.48 4.26
CA LEU A 99 0.53 -18.75 5.23
C LEU A 99 1.67 -19.62 5.78
N VAL A 100 1.39 -20.90 6.05
CA VAL A 100 2.38 -21.85 6.56
C VAL A 100 3.47 -22.06 5.53
N LYS A 101 3.11 -22.26 4.26
CA LYS A 101 4.07 -22.44 3.16
C LYS A 101 4.96 -21.20 2.99
N MET A 102 4.40 -20.00 3.15
CA MET A 102 5.16 -18.75 3.09
C MET A 102 6.15 -18.63 4.25
N GLN A 103 5.74 -19.01 5.46
CA GLN A 103 6.61 -19.00 6.64
C GLN A 103 7.74 -20.04 6.53
N GLU A 104 7.44 -21.25 6.04
CA GLU A 104 8.43 -22.30 5.78
C GLU A 104 9.47 -21.81 4.76
N TRP A 105 9.02 -21.25 3.63
CA TRP A 105 9.93 -20.70 2.62
C TRP A 105 10.84 -19.61 3.18
N LEU A 106 10.31 -18.66 3.95
CA LEU A 106 11.12 -17.63 4.60
C LEU A 106 12.12 -18.22 5.62
N GLY A 107 11.71 -19.25 6.36
CA GLY A 107 12.56 -19.94 7.33
C GLY A 107 13.70 -20.76 6.70
N GLU A 108 13.51 -21.27 5.48
CA GLU A 108 14.52 -22.02 4.73
C GLU A 108 15.37 -21.14 3.80
N SER A 109 14.96 -19.89 3.59
CA SER A 109 15.66 -18.94 2.71
C SER A 109 16.95 -18.38 3.31
N ASP A 110 17.76 -17.77 2.45
CA ASP A 110 18.95 -16.98 2.82
C ASP A 110 18.61 -15.74 3.68
N TYR A 111 17.32 -15.40 3.83
CA TYR A 111 16.86 -14.29 4.66
C TYR A 111 16.68 -14.65 6.13
N SER A 112 16.63 -15.94 6.47
CA SER A 112 16.34 -16.44 7.82
C SER A 112 17.26 -15.83 8.90
N ASP A 113 18.54 -15.64 8.61
CA ASP A 113 19.52 -15.02 9.52
C ASP A 113 19.26 -13.53 9.80
N PHE A 114 18.50 -12.85 8.94
CA PHE A 114 18.19 -11.43 9.07
C PHE A 114 16.82 -11.16 9.68
N LEU A 115 16.00 -12.21 9.86
CA LEU A 115 14.62 -12.12 10.31
C LEU A 115 14.46 -12.80 11.68
N SER A 116 13.98 -12.08 12.69
CA SER A 116 13.86 -12.62 14.05
C SER A 116 12.52 -13.32 14.32
N VAL A 117 11.43 -12.76 13.82
CA VAL A 117 10.07 -13.32 13.92
C VAL A 117 9.38 -13.06 12.59
N VAL A 118 8.75 -14.08 12.00
CA VAL A 118 8.02 -13.97 10.73
C VAL A 118 6.53 -14.28 10.96
N GLU A 119 5.69 -13.29 10.73
CA GLU A 119 4.23 -13.42 10.79
C GLU A 119 3.65 -13.23 9.38
N ALA A 120 3.14 -14.31 8.77
CA ALA A 120 2.42 -14.23 7.51
C ALA A 120 0.91 -14.12 7.74
N VAL A 121 0.23 -13.24 7.01
CA VAL A 121 -1.21 -12.93 7.21
C VAL A 121 -1.96 -12.72 5.90
N HIS A 122 -3.29 -12.80 5.98
CA HIS A 122 -4.23 -12.47 4.89
C HIS A 122 -4.95 -11.14 5.13
N ALA A 123 -4.25 -10.15 5.66
CA ALA A 123 -4.77 -8.80 5.83
C ALA A 123 -4.49 -7.96 4.57
N SER A 124 -5.39 -7.04 4.24
CA SER A 124 -5.34 -6.22 3.02
C SER A 124 -5.33 -4.73 3.35
N GLY A 125 -4.57 -3.94 2.59
CA GLY A 125 -4.67 -2.49 2.58
C GLY A 125 -4.70 -1.85 3.98
N PRO A 126 -5.77 -1.11 4.35
CA PRO A 126 -5.92 -0.47 5.66
C PRO A 126 -5.82 -1.41 6.87
N SER A 127 -6.38 -2.62 6.81
CA SER A 127 -6.34 -3.55 7.95
C SER A 127 -4.91 -4.05 8.19
N PHE A 128 -4.15 -4.26 7.11
CA PHE A 128 -2.73 -4.60 7.22
C PHE A 128 -1.90 -3.47 7.83
N VAL A 129 -2.12 -2.23 7.40
CA VAL A 129 -1.46 -1.04 7.98
C VAL A 129 -1.79 -0.93 9.48
N LEU A 130 -3.03 -1.15 9.88
CA LEU A 130 -3.43 -1.14 11.29
C LEU A 130 -2.76 -2.27 12.08
N GLN A 131 -2.68 -3.47 11.52
CA GLN A 131 -2.00 -4.60 12.15
C GLN A 131 -0.51 -4.32 12.33
N ALA A 132 0.17 -3.78 11.30
CA ALA A 132 1.55 -3.33 11.38
C ALA A 132 1.75 -2.31 12.51
N MET A 133 0.87 -1.31 12.60
CA MET A 133 0.93 -0.31 13.67
C MET A 133 0.79 -0.91 15.08
N LYS A 134 -0.10 -1.89 15.25
CA LYS A 134 -0.30 -2.59 16.53
C LYS A 134 0.86 -3.54 16.84
N SER A 135 1.38 -4.24 15.86
CA SER A 135 2.53 -5.14 16.03
C SER A 135 3.80 -4.37 16.35
N LEU A 136 3.97 -3.16 15.81
CA LEU A 136 5.07 -2.28 16.18
C LEU A 136 5.04 -1.94 17.67
N ASP A 137 3.90 -1.97 18.37
CA ASP A 137 3.85 -1.78 19.83
C ASP A 137 4.47 -2.93 20.65
N LYS A 138 4.90 -4.01 19.99
CA LYS A 138 5.71 -5.10 20.59
C LYS A 138 7.21 -5.05 20.27
N TYR A 139 7.61 -4.35 19.20
CA TYR A 139 9.00 -4.29 18.73
C TYR A 139 9.57 -2.86 18.64
N ASP A 140 10.89 -2.72 18.69
CA ASP A 140 11.57 -1.42 18.54
C ASP A 140 11.56 -0.93 17.07
N ALA A 141 11.68 -1.89 16.16
CA ALA A 141 11.52 -1.72 14.72
C ALA A 141 10.91 -3.00 14.14
N MET A 142 10.25 -2.89 12.99
CA MET A 142 9.75 -4.02 12.24
C MET A 142 9.76 -3.72 10.75
N MET A 143 9.84 -4.77 9.94
CA MET A 143 9.62 -4.71 8.50
C MET A 143 8.19 -5.18 8.20
N CYS A 144 7.50 -4.46 7.32
CA CYS A 144 6.18 -4.82 6.83
C CYS A 144 6.28 -4.99 5.32
N ILE A 145 5.82 -6.12 4.79
CA ILE A 145 5.77 -6.38 3.35
C ILE A 145 4.34 -6.78 2.99
N SER A 146 3.82 -6.28 1.88
CA SER A 146 2.58 -6.79 1.29
C SER A 146 2.80 -7.01 -0.20
N VAL A 147 2.38 -8.18 -0.69
CA VAL A 147 2.44 -8.57 -2.09
C VAL A 147 1.04 -9.00 -2.51
N ASP A 148 0.63 -8.64 -3.73
CA ASP A 148 -0.63 -9.12 -4.29
C ASP A 148 -0.58 -9.18 -5.83
N SER A 149 -1.46 -10.00 -6.42
CA SER A 149 -1.70 -10.02 -7.86
C SER A 149 -3.20 -10.17 -8.14
N MET A 150 -3.84 -9.04 -8.45
CA MET A 150 -5.21 -9.05 -8.95
C MET A 150 -5.29 -9.58 -10.38
N VAL A 151 -4.19 -9.54 -11.13
CA VAL A 151 -4.09 -10.08 -12.49
C VAL A 151 -4.34 -11.59 -12.50
N ASN A 152 -3.83 -12.31 -11.49
CA ASN A 152 -4.09 -13.75 -11.35
C ASN A 152 -5.58 -14.08 -11.11
N ARG A 153 -6.39 -13.10 -10.73
CA ARG A 153 -7.84 -13.21 -10.52
C ARG A 153 -8.65 -12.40 -11.54
N ILE A 154 -8.04 -12.02 -12.66
CA ILE A 154 -8.68 -11.14 -13.64
C ILE A 154 -9.99 -11.71 -14.18
N GLN A 155 -10.09 -13.03 -14.39
CA GLN A 155 -11.32 -13.65 -14.88
C GLN A 155 -12.47 -13.50 -13.88
N GLU A 156 -12.22 -13.75 -12.59
CA GLU A 156 -13.23 -13.53 -11.53
C GLU A 156 -13.71 -12.07 -11.53
N LEU A 157 -12.78 -11.12 -11.68
CA LEU A 157 -13.09 -9.70 -11.70
C LEU A 157 -13.87 -9.29 -12.97
N ILE A 158 -13.60 -9.95 -14.11
CA ILE A 158 -14.35 -9.75 -15.36
C ILE A 158 -15.78 -10.26 -15.18
N ASP A 159 -15.94 -11.48 -14.64
CA ASP A 159 -17.24 -12.11 -14.40
C ASP A 159 -18.10 -11.26 -13.44
N ASP A 160 -17.46 -10.62 -12.44
CA ASP A 160 -18.09 -9.69 -11.50
C ASP A 160 -18.33 -8.28 -12.09
N THR A 161 -18.01 -8.04 -13.37
CA THR A 161 -18.11 -6.73 -14.05
C THR A 161 -17.33 -5.61 -13.37
N MET A 162 -16.19 -5.93 -12.76
CA MET A 162 -15.37 -5.00 -11.98
C MET A 162 -14.23 -4.37 -12.77
N VAL A 163 -13.80 -5.00 -13.87
CA VAL A 163 -12.64 -4.55 -14.66
C VAL A 163 -13.01 -3.43 -15.62
N MET A 164 -12.09 -2.49 -15.81
CA MET A 164 -12.23 -1.43 -16.79
C MET A 164 -12.29 -2.03 -18.19
N SER A 165 -13.38 -1.73 -18.89
CA SER A 165 -13.60 -2.17 -20.26
C SER A 165 -14.35 -1.11 -21.07
N THR A 166 -14.55 -1.38 -22.36
CA THR A 166 -15.41 -0.56 -23.22
C THR A 166 -16.83 -0.42 -22.65
N ASN A 167 -17.36 -1.48 -22.03
CA ASN A 167 -18.71 -1.49 -21.45
C ASN A 167 -18.74 -1.01 -20.00
N ASN A 168 -17.59 -1.06 -19.31
CA ASN A 168 -17.43 -0.57 -17.95
C ASN A 168 -16.22 0.40 -17.84
N PRO A 169 -16.37 1.66 -18.29
CA PRO A 169 -15.27 2.63 -18.23
C PRO A 169 -14.89 3.04 -16.80
N TRP A 170 -15.72 2.73 -15.81
CA TRP A 170 -15.47 3.02 -14.39
C TRP A 170 -14.95 1.81 -13.61
N GLY A 171 -14.64 0.72 -14.32
CA GLY A 171 -14.02 -0.44 -13.71
C GLY A 171 -12.62 -0.14 -13.20
N VAL A 172 -12.14 -1.01 -12.31
CA VAL A 172 -10.76 -0.96 -11.85
C VAL A 172 -9.80 -1.44 -12.94
N ILE A 173 -8.54 -1.06 -12.83
CA ILE A 173 -7.47 -1.63 -13.64
C ILE A 173 -6.74 -2.63 -12.73
N PRO A 174 -7.02 -3.95 -12.80
CA PRO A 174 -6.35 -4.92 -11.95
C PRO A 174 -4.85 -4.89 -12.20
N SER A 175 -4.09 -4.85 -11.12
CA SER A 175 -2.63 -4.81 -11.15
C SER A 175 -2.04 -5.83 -10.19
N GLU A 176 -0.73 -5.91 -10.18
CA GLU A 176 0.06 -6.74 -9.29
C GLU A 176 1.32 -5.99 -8.87
N GLY A 177 1.83 -6.35 -7.71
CA GLY A 177 3.00 -5.69 -7.16
C GLY A 177 3.24 -6.05 -5.72
N GLY A 178 4.21 -5.34 -5.15
CA GLY A 178 4.52 -5.47 -3.75
C GLY A 178 5.08 -4.18 -3.20
N ALA A 179 4.89 -3.98 -1.90
CA ALA A 179 5.42 -2.82 -1.21
C ALA A 179 5.89 -3.24 0.18
N GLY A 180 6.93 -2.56 0.66
CA GLY A 180 7.38 -2.74 2.02
C GLY A 180 7.85 -1.46 2.68
N LEU A 181 7.73 -1.43 4.01
CA LEU A 181 8.15 -0.34 4.88
C LEU A 181 8.95 -0.90 6.05
N ILE A 182 9.98 -0.17 6.46
CA ILE A 182 10.66 -0.37 7.73
C ILE A 182 10.11 0.66 8.71
N LEU A 183 9.45 0.18 9.75
CA LEU A 183 8.84 1.00 10.78
C LEU A 183 9.67 0.98 12.05
N CYS A 184 9.75 2.11 12.74
CA CYS A 184 10.54 2.23 13.96
C CYS A 184 9.87 3.14 14.98
N ARG A 185 10.04 2.84 16.27
CA ARG A 185 9.56 3.70 17.34
C ARG A 185 10.51 4.86 17.61
N ARG A 186 9.92 5.95 18.10
CA ARG A 186 10.62 7.16 18.55
C ARG A 186 11.84 6.89 19.42
N ASN A 187 11.67 6.09 20.47
CA ASN A 187 12.74 5.83 21.44
C ASN A 187 13.98 5.23 20.74
N THR A 188 13.77 4.33 19.80
CA THR A 188 14.84 3.66 19.04
C THR A 188 15.50 4.62 18.05
N VAL A 189 14.70 5.43 17.35
CA VAL A 189 15.21 6.49 16.46
C VAL A 189 16.10 7.47 17.22
N GLU A 190 15.64 7.96 18.38
CA GLU A 190 16.38 8.91 19.21
C GLU A 190 17.65 8.29 19.80
N THR A 191 17.56 7.06 20.32
CA THR A 191 18.69 6.35 20.96
C THR A 191 19.80 6.02 19.96
N LEU A 192 19.43 5.49 18.80
CA LEU A 192 20.37 5.08 17.76
C LEU A 192 20.72 6.23 16.80
N LYS A 193 20.14 7.42 17.00
CA LYS A 193 20.32 8.61 16.15
C LYS A 193 20.04 8.32 14.67
N LEU A 194 18.99 7.55 14.41
CA LEU A 194 18.57 7.20 13.05
C LEU A 194 17.97 8.43 12.36
N LYS A 195 18.06 8.46 11.03
CA LYS A 195 17.45 9.49 10.19
C LYS A 195 16.19 8.92 9.53
N PRO A 196 15.00 9.13 10.11
CA PRO A 196 13.77 8.65 9.51
C PRO A 196 13.41 9.44 8.26
N LEU A 197 12.74 8.78 7.32
CA LEU A 197 12.24 9.35 6.07
C LEU A 197 10.95 10.14 6.28
N ALA A 198 10.08 9.67 7.20
CA ALA A 198 8.84 10.33 7.56
C ALA A 198 8.37 9.91 8.96
N GLN A 199 7.57 10.76 9.60
CA GLN A 199 6.88 10.45 10.84
C GLN A 199 5.42 10.09 10.55
N LEU A 200 4.93 9.01 11.16
CA LEU A 200 3.52 8.66 11.18
C LEU A 200 2.83 9.45 12.29
N GLY A 201 1.97 10.39 11.90
CA GLY A 201 1.23 11.26 12.80
C GLY A 201 -0.07 10.62 13.28
N TYR A 202 -1.17 11.02 12.68
CA TYR A 202 -2.51 10.52 12.99
C TYR A 202 -2.85 9.29 12.18
N ILE A 203 -3.47 8.29 12.80
CA ILE A 203 -4.06 7.14 12.10
C ILE A 203 -5.45 6.81 12.66
N ASP A 204 -6.38 6.50 11.78
CA ASP A 204 -7.71 6.02 12.11
C ASP A 204 -8.21 5.11 10.99
N THR A 205 -9.07 4.15 11.32
CA THR A 205 -9.55 3.14 10.39
C THR A 205 -11.05 2.88 10.56
N GLU A 206 -11.72 2.59 9.46
CA GLU A 206 -13.08 2.05 9.43
C GLU A 206 -13.00 0.70 8.71
N LEU A 207 -13.31 -0.38 9.42
CA LEU A 207 -13.18 -1.73 8.87
C LEU A 207 -14.55 -2.28 8.48
N ASN A 208 -14.58 -3.11 7.44
CA ASN A 208 -15.76 -3.79 6.90
C ASN A 208 -16.92 -2.83 6.60
N THR A 209 -16.62 -1.66 6.02
CA THR A 209 -17.67 -0.71 5.66
C THR A 209 -18.34 -1.11 4.35
N SER A 210 -19.67 -1.16 4.36
CA SER A 210 -20.50 -1.43 3.18
C SER A 210 -21.18 -0.17 2.63
N ASP A 211 -21.12 0.94 3.36
CA ASP A 211 -21.68 2.22 2.95
C ASP A 211 -20.61 3.12 2.30
N ARG A 212 -21.06 4.09 1.51
CA ARG A 212 -20.19 5.06 0.84
C ARG A 212 -19.85 6.23 1.76
N ARG A 213 -19.63 5.99 3.06
CA ARG A 213 -19.44 7.05 4.07
C ARG A 213 -18.33 6.74 5.08
N GLY A 214 -17.56 5.67 4.87
CA GLY A 214 -16.45 5.29 5.75
C GLY A 214 -15.40 6.38 5.81
N MET A 215 -14.95 6.86 4.65
CA MET A 215 -13.94 7.92 4.56
C MET A 215 -14.46 9.25 5.12
N TYR A 216 -15.73 9.58 4.85
CA TYR A 216 -16.37 10.74 5.47
C TYR A 216 -16.26 10.73 7.01
N ARG A 217 -16.60 9.60 7.64
CA ARG A 217 -16.51 9.46 9.11
C ARG A 217 -15.08 9.61 9.60
N LEU A 218 -14.10 9.04 8.89
CA LEU A 218 -12.68 9.18 9.20
C LEU A 218 -12.23 10.63 9.18
N VAL A 219 -12.53 11.36 8.11
CA VAL A 219 -12.20 12.79 7.99
C VAL A 219 -12.86 13.61 9.10
N GLN A 220 -14.13 13.33 9.43
CA GLN A 220 -14.80 14.01 10.54
C GLN A 220 -14.10 13.77 11.88
N ARG A 221 -13.69 12.53 12.19
CA ARG A 221 -12.95 12.23 13.42
C ARG A 221 -11.57 12.86 13.44
N ALA A 222 -10.85 12.80 12.32
CA ALA A 222 -9.53 13.43 12.17
C ALA A 222 -9.62 14.95 12.38
N SER A 223 -10.66 15.61 11.88
CA SER A 223 -10.86 17.06 12.02
C SER A 223 -11.04 17.52 13.47
N LYS A 224 -11.42 16.62 14.39
CA LYS A 224 -11.51 16.97 15.81
C LYS A 224 -10.13 17.02 16.47
N LYS A 225 -9.10 16.44 15.83
CA LYS A 225 -7.74 16.29 16.37
C LYS A 225 -6.68 17.05 15.57
N LEU A 226 -6.92 17.24 14.27
CA LEU A 226 -5.99 17.86 13.34
C LEU A 226 -6.51 19.20 12.86
N THR A 227 -5.65 20.21 12.82
CA THR A 227 -5.96 21.56 12.33
C THR A 227 -5.90 21.63 10.80
N ALA A 228 -4.93 20.97 10.20
CA ALA A 228 -4.75 20.86 8.75
C ALA A 228 -4.44 19.42 8.35
N PHE A 229 -4.92 19.02 7.17
CA PHE A 229 -4.68 17.70 6.57
C PHE A 229 -3.57 17.74 5.51
N GLY A 230 -3.42 18.88 4.85
CA GLY A 230 -2.43 19.05 3.77
C GLY A 230 -2.87 18.41 2.46
N GLU A 231 -1.90 18.07 1.61
CA GLU A 231 -2.16 17.42 0.33
C GLU A 231 -2.71 15.99 0.51
N VAL A 232 -3.44 15.53 -0.49
CA VAL A 232 -4.11 14.23 -0.45
C VAL A 232 -3.43 13.26 -1.40
N TYR A 233 -3.01 12.13 -0.85
CA TYR A 233 -2.55 10.98 -1.62
C TYR A 233 -3.55 9.85 -1.38
N SER A 234 -3.90 9.10 -2.42
CA SER A 234 -4.86 8.01 -2.28
C SER A 234 -4.58 6.84 -3.22
N ASP A 235 -4.99 5.65 -2.78
CA ASP A 235 -5.13 4.43 -3.59
C ASP A 235 -6.59 4.21 -4.03
N MET A 236 -7.41 5.27 -3.96
CA MET A 236 -8.79 5.29 -4.42
C MET A 236 -8.90 4.78 -5.87
N THR A 237 -9.63 3.70 -6.06
CA THR A 237 -9.86 3.14 -7.40
C THR A 237 -10.93 3.91 -8.17
N ASN A 238 -11.12 3.54 -9.44
CA ASN A 238 -12.14 4.12 -10.32
C ASN A 238 -13.57 3.70 -9.96
N LEU A 239 -13.75 2.83 -8.96
CA LEU A 239 -15.08 2.39 -8.54
C LEU A 239 -15.89 3.59 -8.04
N ARG A 240 -17.12 3.70 -8.55
CA ARG A 240 -18.08 4.72 -8.13
C ARG A 240 -18.24 4.82 -6.61
N ALA A 241 -18.20 3.69 -5.91
CA ALA A 241 -18.32 3.67 -4.45
C ALA A 241 -17.18 4.43 -3.77
N HIS A 242 -15.96 4.31 -4.29
CA HIS A 242 -14.77 5.00 -3.79
C HIS A 242 -14.84 6.50 -4.12
N SER A 243 -15.15 6.85 -5.36
CA SER A 243 -15.29 8.26 -5.77
C SER A 243 -16.38 9.00 -5.00
N GLU A 244 -17.52 8.35 -4.72
CA GLU A 244 -18.58 8.94 -3.91
C GLU A 244 -18.16 9.12 -2.44
N ASP A 245 -17.54 8.11 -1.81
CA ASP A 245 -17.08 8.23 -0.42
C ASP A 245 -15.99 9.32 -0.28
N TYR A 246 -15.08 9.42 -1.26
CA TYR A 246 -14.14 10.52 -1.35
C TYR A 246 -14.84 11.87 -1.47
N GLY A 247 -15.83 11.99 -2.36
CA GLY A 247 -16.64 13.21 -2.51
C GLY A 247 -17.34 13.62 -1.22
N PHE A 248 -17.90 12.66 -0.47
CA PHE A 248 -18.46 12.95 0.86
C PHE A 248 -17.40 13.38 1.86
N ALA A 249 -16.23 12.75 1.86
CA ALA A 249 -15.11 13.11 2.71
C ALA A 249 -14.64 14.56 2.46
N LEU A 250 -14.61 15.01 1.20
CA LEU A 250 -14.38 16.41 0.88
C LEU A 250 -15.51 17.31 1.40
N GLY A 251 -16.78 16.91 1.22
CA GLY A 251 -17.93 17.63 1.76
C GLY A 251 -17.90 17.83 3.29
N ALA A 252 -17.20 16.97 4.04
CA ALA A 252 -17.03 17.15 5.49
C ALA A 252 -16.10 18.32 5.84
N LYS A 253 -14.91 18.38 5.20
CA LYS A 253 -13.79 19.23 5.61
C LYS A 253 -12.80 19.59 4.48
N ALA A 254 -13.28 19.85 3.27
CA ALA A 254 -12.45 20.25 2.12
C ALA A 254 -11.50 21.41 2.46
N GLU A 255 -11.94 22.36 3.28
CA GLU A 255 -11.17 23.55 3.65
C GLU A 255 -9.87 23.26 4.42
N ARG A 256 -9.69 22.02 4.89
CA ARG A 256 -8.50 21.59 5.64
C ARG A 256 -7.49 20.84 4.80
N PHE A 257 -7.87 20.46 3.59
CA PHE A 257 -6.99 19.85 2.61
C PHE A 257 -6.38 20.92 1.70
N ILE A 258 -5.29 20.57 1.03
CA ILE A 258 -4.66 21.38 0.00
C ILE A 258 -4.97 20.74 -1.35
N ASN A 259 -5.60 21.51 -2.23
CA ASN A 259 -6.07 21.09 -3.56
C ASN A 259 -6.79 19.72 -3.55
N PRO A 260 -7.79 19.51 -2.67
CA PRO A 260 -8.47 18.21 -2.55
C PRO A 260 -9.18 17.75 -3.83
N GLU A 261 -9.44 18.64 -4.78
CA GLU A 261 -10.01 18.29 -6.09
C GLU A 261 -9.04 17.54 -7.02
N GLN A 262 -7.73 17.55 -6.70
CA GLN A 262 -6.67 16.88 -7.47
C GLN A 262 -5.80 16.01 -6.55
N PRO A 263 -6.35 14.93 -5.96
CA PRO A 263 -5.54 14.00 -5.18
C PRO A 263 -4.49 13.33 -6.06
N LEU A 264 -3.35 12.98 -5.46
CA LEU A 264 -2.35 12.14 -6.11
C LEU A 264 -2.77 10.67 -5.97
N LEU A 265 -3.07 10.05 -7.11
CA LEU A 265 -3.68 8.73 -7.19
C LEU A 265 -2.69 7.67 -7.68
N ILE A 266 -2.33 6.71 -6.82
CA ILE A 266 -1.36 5.67 -7.22
C ILE A 266 -1.95 4.66 -8.21
N ASN A 267 -3.27 4.50 -8.26
CA ASN A 267 -3.93 3.63 -9.23
C ASN A 267 -3.84 4.19 -10.66
N GLU A 268 -3.69 5.50 -10.84
CA GLU A 268 -3.44 6.11 -12.15
C GLU A 268 -2.01 5.85 -12.63
N LEU A 269 -1.09 5.57 -11.69
CA LEU A 269 0.30 5.25 -12.01
C LEU A 269 0.48 3.77 -12.33
N TRP A 270 -0.10 2.89 -11.51
CA TRP A 270 0.24 1.47 -11.50
C TRP A 270 -0.96 0.53 -11.55
N GLY A 271 -2.19 1.06 -11.74
CA GLY A 271 -3.41 0.28 -11.55
C GLY A 271 -3.68 -0.06 -10.07
N THR A 272 -4.72 -0.84 -9.82
CA THR A 272 -5.07 -1.28 -8.46
C THR A 272 -4.26 -2.51 -8.09
N MET A 273 -3.32 -2.35 -7.14
CA MET A 273 -2.40 -3.42 -6.72
C MET A 273 -2.95 -4.28 -5.58
N GLY A 274 -4.27 -4.33 -5.41
CA GLY A 274 -4.92 -5.12 -4.35
C GLY A 274 -4.38 -4.79 -2.95
N SER A 275 -4.02 -5.83 -2.21
CA SER A 275 -3.65 -5.80 -0.80
C SER A 275 -2.44 -4.92 -0.48
N CYS A 276 -1.52 -4.74 -1.44
CA CYS A 276 -0.30 -3.96 -1.23
C CYS A 276 -0.48 -2.45 -1.51
N SER A 277 -1.64 -2.03 -2.04
CA SER A 277 -1.91 -0.64 -2.45
C SER A 277 -1.67 0.37 -1.32
N SER A 278 -2.13 0.10 -0.11
CA SER A 278 -2.00 1.05 1.00
C SER A 278 -0.56 1.20 1.52
N LEU A 279 0.26 0.14 1.45
CA LEU A 279 1.69 0.25 1.74
C LEU A 279 2.43 0.99 0.64
N ALA A 280 2.12 0.70 -0.63
CA ALA A 280 2.69 1.39 -1.77
C ALA A 280 2.36 2.88 -1.75
N LEU A 281 1.14 3.24 -1.35
CA LEU A 281 0.72 4.63 -1.14
C LEU A 281 1.58 5.32 -0.10
N GLY A 282 1.85 4.64 1.02
CA GLY A 282 2.74 5.13 2.06
C GLY A 282 4.15 5.40 1.53
N ALA A 283 4.75 4.42 0.84
CA ALA A 283 6.08 4.56 0.26
C ALA A 283 6.14 5.68 -0.80
N PHE A 284 5.16 5.72 -1.71
CA PHE A 284 5.07 6.74 -2.75
C PHE A 284 4.96 8.15 -2.17
N ALA A 285 4.11 8.35 -1.15
CA ALA A 285 3.96 9.63 -0.49
C ALA A 285 5.23 10.05 0.27
N VAL A 286 5.89 9.14 0.99
CA VAL A 286 7.15 9.43 1.69
C VAL A 286 8.26 9.83 0.72
N LYS A 287 8.29 9.24 -0.49
CA LYS A 287 9.29 9.55 -1.52
C LYS A 287 9.05 10.88 -2.20
N ASN A 288 7.82 11.15 -2.62
CA ASN A 288 7.49 12.25 -3.53
C ASN A 288 7.07 13.52 -2.79
N HIS A 289 6.70 13.42 -1.52
CA HIS A 289 6.27 14.58 -0.76
C HIS A 289 7.46 15.39 -0.26
N HIS A 290 7.43 16.70 -0.53
CA HIS A 290 8.34 17.64 0.09
C HIS A 290 7.71 18.06 1.41
N PHE A 291 8.20 17.52 2.53
CA PHE A 291 7.65 17.67 3.89
C PHE A 291 7.73 19.10 4.49
N ASN A 292 7.33 20.12 3.73
CA ASN A 292 7.10 21.48 4.21
C ASN A 292 5.75 21.60 4.94
N GLN A 293 4.87 20.62 4.76
CA GLN A 293 3.53 20.54 5.33
C GLN A 293 3.12 19.08 5.58
N PRO A 294 2.15 18.81 6.47
CA PRO A 294 1.57 17.49 6.61
C PRO A 294 0.98 16.99 5.28
N VAL A 295 0.89 15.68 5.13
CA VAL A 295 0.19 15.04 4.01
C VAL A 295 -0.73 13.97 4.54
N THR A 296 -1.87 13.79 3.90
CA THR A 296 -2.88 12.80 4.31
C THR A 296 -3.04 11.72 3.25
N LEU A 297 -2.88 10.48 3.69
CA LEU A 297 -3.15 9.29 2.90
C LEU A 297 -4.59 8.85 3.19
N LEU A 298 -5.43 8.83 2.17
CA LEU A 298 -6.76 8.26 2.22
C LEU A 298 -6.73 6.90 1.54
N MET A 299 -6.87 5.84 2.32
CA MET A 299 -6.69 4.46 1.88
C MET A 299 -8.04 3.77 1.66
N PHE A 300 -8.18 3.08 0.53
CA PHE A 300 -9.39 2.40 0.08
C PHE A 300 -9.09 0.96 -0.32
N ASP A 301 -9.64 0.01 0.42
CA ASP A 301 -9.58 -1.41 0.07
C ASP A 301 -10.88 -1.93 -0.56
N PHE A 302 -10.75 -2.98 -1.37
CA PHE A 302 -11.87 -3.68 -2.02
C PHE A 302 -12.83 -4.32 -1.03
N GLY A 303 -12.32 -4.81 0.11
CA GLY A 303 -13.12 -5.41 1.18
C GLY A 303 -13.97 -4.41 1.97
N GLY A 304 -13.94 -3.12 1.60
CA GLY A 304 -14.66 -2.08 2.31
C GLY A 304 -13.88 -1.47 3.48
N ASP A 305 -12.66 -1.93 3.74
CA ASP A 305 -11.79 -1.29 4.73
C ASP A 305 -11.32 0.09 4.21
N LYS A 306 -11.21 1.04 5.14
CA LYS A 306 -10.77 2.42 4.89
C LYS A 306 -9.81 2.86 5.99
N ALA A 307 -8.80 3.66 5.64
CA ALA A 307 -7.95 4.32 6.62
C ALA A 307 -7.61 5.75 6.23
N LEU A 308 -7.36 6.55 7.25
CA LEU A 308 -6.75 7.86 7.13
C LEU A 308 -5.44 7.83 7.91
N LEU A 309 -4.33 8.12 7.24
CA LEU A 309 -3.00 8.23 7.85
C LEU A 309 -2.38 9.58 7.50
N GLN A 310 -1.94 10.34 8.50
CA GLN A 310 -1.19 11.57 8.29
C GLN A 310 0.31 11.29 8.38
N LEU A 311 1.07 11.72 7.38
CA LEU A 311 2.53 11.76 7.44
C LEU A 311 3.00 13.18 7.77
N LEU A 312 4.08 13.26 8.54
CA LEU A 312 4.70 14.49 9.03
C LEU A 312 6.20 14.49 8.70
N ALA A 313 6.77 15.68 8.66
CA ALA A 313 8.21 15.90 8.54
C ALA A 313 8.99 15.30 9.73
N CYS A 314 10.22 14.88 9.47
CA CYS A 314 11.18 14.39 10.46
C CYS A 314 12.22 15.43 10.86
#